data_AF-A0A9Q9HWX0-F1
#
_entry.id   AF-A0A9Q9HWX0-F1
#
_cell.length_a   1.000
_cell.length_b   1.000
_cell.length_c   1.000
_cell.angle_alpha   90.00
_cell.angle_beta   90.00
_cell.angle_gamma   90.00
#
_symmetry.space_group_name_H-M   'P 1'
#
loop_
_entity.id
_entity.type
_entity.pdbx_description
1 polymer ?
#
loop_
_entity_poly.entity_id
_entity_poly.type
_entity_poly.pdbx_seq_one_letter_code
_entity_poly.pdbx_strand_id
1 'polypeptide(L)'
;MAMTEDEIRDAARRSFRVYTQKQRWAGRVLGNAVALLKQGAEVSRISPERFDAIVREEMAEARQRMEADEAASHPVATVLSEAS
;
A
#
# COMPACT_ATOMS: atom_id res chain seq x y z
N MET A 1 -22.31 24.68 -8.36
CA MET A 1 -22.24 25.27 -7.00
C MET A 1 -20.96 24.78 -6.36
N ALA A 2 -20.22 25.66 -5.68
CA ALA A 2 -19.05 25.23 -4.91
C ALA A 2 -19.53 24.41 -3.70
N MET A 3 -18.83 23.32 -3.38
CA MET A 3 -19.13 22.53 -2.19
C MET A 3 -18.82 23.34 -0.93
N THR A 4 -19.63 23.19 0.09
CA THR A 4 -19.35 23.72 1.44
C THR A 4 -18.23 22.92 2.12
N GLU A 5 -17.61 23.49 3.14
CA GLU A 5 -16.56 22.80 3.91
C GLU A 5 -17.06 21.48 4.50
N ASP A 6 -18.30 21.45 5.02
CA ASP A 6 -18.90 20.24 5.59
C ASP A 6 -19.10 19.15 4.53
N GLU A 7 -19.56 19.51 3.33
CA GLU A 7 -19.69 18.57 2.21
C GLU A 7 -18.34 18.01 1.76
N ILE A 8 -17.28 18.83 1.74
CA ILE A 8 -15.92 18.40 1.43
C ILE A 8 -15.43 17.43 2.52
N ARG A 9 -15.65 17.76 3.79
CA ARG A 9 -15.21 16.94 4.92
C ARG A 9 -15.90 15.58 4.92
N ASP A 10 -17.19 15.53 4.63
CA ASP A 10 -17.95 14.28 4.55
C ASP A 10 -17.61 13.45 3.30
N ALA A 11 -17.31 14.09 2.16
CA ALA A 11 -16.75 13.40 1.01
C ALA A 11 -15.39 12.78 1.34
N ALA A 12 -14.49 13.54 1.97
CA ALA A 12 -13.17 13.07 2.39
C ALA A 12 -13.28 11.88 3.35
N ARG A 13 -14.12 11.96 4.40
CA ARG A 13 -14.34 10.86 5.36
C ARG A 13 -14.77 9.56 4.66
N ARG A 14 -15.69 9.65 3.69
CA ARG A 14 -16.15 8.48 2.92
C ARG A 14 -15.01 7.88 2.09
N SER A 15 -14.24 8.72 1.40
CA SER A 15 -13.09 8.27 0.62
C SER A 15 -12.01 7.60 1.48
N PHE A 16 -11.66 8.19 2.62
CA PHE A 16 -10.67 7.61 3.55
C PHE A 16 -11.16 6.32 4.21
N ARG A 17 -12.47 6.17 4.45
CA ARG A 17 -13.04 4.90 4.91
C ARG A 17 -12.84 3.78 3.86
N VAL A 18 -13.07 4.07 2.59
CA VAL A 18 -12.83 3.11 1.51
C VAL A 18 -11.35 2.77 1.40
N TYR A 19 -10.46 3.78 1.49
CA TYR A 19 -9.02 3.58 1.49
C TYR A 19 -8.57 2.63 2.61
N THR A 20 -8.98 2.91 3.86
CA THR A 20 -8.62 2.06 5.00
C THR A 20 -9.17 0.64 4.89
N GLN A 21 -10.37 0.46 4.31
CA GLN A 21 -10.91 -0.86 4.02
C GLN A 21 -10.07 -1.62 2.99
N LYS A 22 -9.66 -0.97 1.90
CA LYS A 22 -8.80 -1.57 0.87
C LYS A 22 -7.42 -1.94 1.45
N GLN A 23 -6.82 -1.06 2.24
CA GLN A 23 -5.55 -1.32 2.94
C GLN A 23 -5.65 -2.55 3.85
N ARG A 24 -6.73 -2.65 4.66
CA ARG A 24 -6.98 -3.83 5.50
C ARG A 24 -7.11 -5.12 4.68
N TRP A 25 -7.81 -5.07 3.54
CA TRP A 25 -7.98 -6.24 2.68
C TRP A 25 -6.65 -6.65 2.03
N ALA A 26 -5.89 -5.70 1.50
CA ALA A 26 -4.56 -5.94 0.94
C ALA A 26 -3.62 -6.58 1.98
N GLY A 27 -3.61 -6.07 3.21
CA GLY A 27 -2.82 -6.65 4.31
C GLY A 27 -3.20 -8.09 4.63
N ARG A 28 -4.49 -8.45 4.59
CA ARG A 28 -4.94 -9.84 4.78
C ARG A 28 -4.49 -10.76 3.64
N VAL A 29 -4.62 -10.30 2.39
CA VAL A 29 -4.21 -11.07 1.21
C VAL A 29 -2.70 -11.32 1.25
N LEU A 30 -1.91 -10.28 1.54
CA LEU A 30 -0.47 -10.39 1.68
C LEU A 30 -0.08 -11.35 2.81
N GLY A 31 -0.69 -11.21 4.00
CA GLY A 31 -0.42 -12.10 5.14
C GLY A 31 -0.68 -13.57 4.80
N ASN A 32 -1.77 -13.87 4.09
CA ASN A 32 -2.08 -15.22 3.64
C ASN A 32 -1.05 -15.73 2.61
N ALA A 33 -0.63 -14.89 1.66
CA ALA A 33 0.37 -15.26 0.67
C ALA A 33 1.73 -15.56 1.34
N VAL A 34 2.16 -14.72 2.27
CA VAL A 34 3.42 -14.91 3.04
C VAL A 34 3.36 -16.18 3.88
N ALA A 35 2.21 -16.52 4.47
CA ALA A 35 2.03 -17.76 5.21
C ALA A 35 2.21 -19.00 4.32
N LEU A 36 1.68 -18.98 3.09
CA LEU A 36 1.90 -20.06 2.11
C LEU A 36 3.35 -20.15 1.67
N LEU A 37 4.00 -19.01 1.41
CA LEU A 37 5.42 -18.96 1.05
C LEU A 37 6.31 -19.51 2.17
N LYS A 38 5.95 -19.26 3.44
CA LYS A 38 6.65 -19.81 4.60
C LYS A 38 6.60 -21.34 4.62
N GLN A 39 5.43 -21.93 4.35
CA GLN A 39 5.30 -23.39 4.23
C GLN A 39 6.15 -23.93 3.07
N GLY A 40 6.18 -23.24 1.93
CA GLY A 40 7.06 -23.59 0.81
C GLY A 40 8.55 -23.53 1.18
N ALA A 41 8.96 -22.51 1.92
CA ALA A 41 10.32 -22.33 2.40
C ALA A 41 10.75 -23.46 3.35
N GLU A 42 9.85 -23.92 4.24
CA GLU A 42 10.07 -25.07 5.11
C GLU A 42 10.32 -26.36 4.31
N VAL A 43 9.51 -26.62 3.28
CA VAL A 43 9.69 -27.77 2.36
C VAL A 43 11.03 -27.67 1.63
N SER A 44 11.44 -26.47 1.23
CA SER A 44 12.73 -26.21 0.58
C SER A 44 13.92 -26.14 1.55
N ARG A 45 13.72 -26.39 2.85
CA ARG A 45 14.76 -26.29 3.90
C ARG A 45 15.45 -24.92 3.96
N ILE A 46 14.75 -23.86 3.57
CA ILE A 46 15.21 -22.48 3.77
C ILE A 46 15.07 -22.16 5.27
N SER A 47 16.11 -21.59 5.87
CA SER A 47 16.04 -21.23 7.28
C SER A 47 15.01 -20.12 7.52
N PRO A 48 14.33 -20.09 8.67
CA PRO A 48 13.37 -19.03 9.00
C PRO A 48 13.98 -17.63 8.88
N GLU A 49 15.24 -17.46 9.30
CA GLU A 49 15.94 -16.18 9.24
C GLU A 49 16.19 -15.74 7.79
N ARG A 50 16.52 -16.68 6.90
CA ARG A 50 16.71 -16.37 5.48
C ARG A 50 15.39 -16.06 4.80
N PHE A 51 14.31 -16.77 5.14
CA PHE A 51 12.98 -16.47 4.64
C PHE A 51 12.53 -15.05 5.07
N ASP A 52 12.69 -14.72 6.35
CA ASP A 52 12.33 -13.40 6.88
C ASP A 52 13.15 -12.28 6.20
N ALA A 53 14.43 -12.53 5.90
CA ALA A 53 15.26 -11.59 5.15
C ALA A 53 14.72 -11.35 3.74
N ILE A 54 14.40 -12.43 3.00
CA ILE A 54 13.81 -12.34 1.65
C ILE A 54 12.51 -11.54 1.68
N VAL A 55 11.60 -11.87 2.59
CA VAL A 55 10.31 -11.15 2.68
C VAL A 55 10.50 -9.67 2.98
N ARG A 56 11.48 -9.30 3.83
CA ARG A 56 11.78 -7.89 4.12
C ARG A 56 12.39 -7.16 2.92
N GLU A 57 13.30 -7.80 2.20
CA GLU A 57 13.92 -7.26 0.97
C GLU A 57 12.82 -6.97 -0.08
N GLU A 58 11.97 -7.96 -0.38
CA GLU A 58 10.87 -7.83 -1.35
C GLU A 58 9.83 -6.77 -0.91
N MET A 59 9.52 -6.69 0.38
CA MET A 59 8.62 -5.66 0.92
C MET A 59 9.18 -4.26 0.77
N ALA A 60 10.49 -4.08 0.95
CA ALA A 60 11.14 -2.78 0.79
C ALA A 60 11.11 -2.34 -0.69
N GLU A 61 11.41 -3.25 -1.61
CA GLU A 61 11.32 -2.96 -3.05
C GLU A 61 9.88 -2.66 -3.49
N ALA A 62 8.91 -3.45 -3.03
CA ALA A 62 7.50 -3.21 -3.34
C ALA A 62 7.02 -1.85 -2.84
N ARG A 63 7.45 -1.45 -1.63
CA ARG A 63 7.18 -0.10 -1.09
C ARG A 63 7.80 0.99 -1.96
N GLN A 64 9.05 0.83 -2.38
CA GLN A 64 9.71 1.82 -3.24
C GLN A 64 8.98 2.02 -4.57
N ARG A 65 8.51 0.93 -5.20
CA ARG A 65 7.71 1.00 -6.43
C ARG A 65 6.36 1.70 -6.18
N MET A 66 5.68 1.36 -5.08
CA MET A 66 4.42 1.98 -4.69
C MET A 66 4.58 3.50 -4.47
N GLU A 67 5.62 3.93 -3.76
CA GLU A 67 5.88 5.36 -3.51
C GLU A 67 6.15 6.12 -4.82
N ALA A 68 6.82 5.50 -5.79
CA ALA A 68 7.02 6.07 -7.12
C ALA A 68 5.70 6.18 -7.91
N ASP A 69 4.86 5.15 -7.87
CA ASP A 69 3.56 5.13 -8.55
C ASP A 69 2.57 6.14 -7.94
N GLU A 70 2.57 6.27 -6.61
CA GLU A 70 1.78 7.26 -5.89
C GLU A 70 2.17 8.69 -6.31
N ALA A 71 3.48 8.98 -6.38
CA ALA A 71 3.97 10.27 -6.85
C ALA A 71 3.52 10.61 -8.28
N ALA A 72 3.44 9.61 -9.17
CA ALA A 72 2.99 9.80 -10.54
C ALA A 72 1.46 9.98 -10.68
N SER A 73 0.67 9.47 -9.72
CA SER A 73 -0.79 9.35 -9.85
C SER A 73 -1.60 10.28 -8.95
N HIS A 74 -0.96 10.99 -8.00
CA HIS A 74 -1.68 11.84 -7.05
C HIS A 74 -1.99 13.25 -7.60
N PRO A 75 -3.26 13.70 -7.61
CA PRO A 75 -3.65 15.00 -8.16
C PRO A 75 -3.08 16.21 -7.39
N VAL A 76 -2.65 16.03 -6.13
CA VAL A 76 -2.00 17.09 -5.35
C VAL A 76 -0.54 17.31 -5.80
N ALA A 77 0.10 16.32 -6.42
CA ALA A 77 1.45 16.48 -6.97
C ALA A 77 1.44 17.36 -8.24
N THR A 78 0.38 17.26 -9.05
CA THR A 78 0.25 18.02 -10.31
C THR A 78 0.02 19.51 -10.07
N VAL A 79 -0.72 19.90 -9.02
CA VAL A 79 -1.04 21.31 -8.73
C VAL A 79 0.20 22.14 -8.37
N LEU A 80 1.27 21.52 -7.85
CA LEU A 80 2.52 22.23 -7.53
C LEU A 80 3.39 22.48 -8.78
N SER A 81 3.25 21.69 -9.84
CA SER A 81 4.12 21.78 -11.01
C SER A 81 3.68 22.85 -12.02
N GLU A 82 2.43 23.32 -11.97
CA GLU A 82 1.91 24.37 -12.85
C GLU A 82 2.03 25.79 -12.25
N ALA A 83 2.61 25.91 -11.06
CA ALA A 83 2.75 27.18 -10.33
C ALA A 83 4.20 27.73 -10.28
N SER A 84 5.11 27.24 -11.14
CA SER A 84 6.50 27.75 -11.26
C SER A 84 6.76 28.38 -12.63
#